data_AF-A0A124FXK7-F1
#
_entry.id   AF-A0A124FXK7-F1
#
_cell.length_a   1.000
_cell.length_b   1.000
_cell.length_c   1.000
_cell.angle_alpha   90.00
_cell.angle_beta   90.00
_cell.angle_gamma   90.00
#
_symmetry.space_group_name_H-M   'P 1'
#
loop_
_entity.id
_entity.type
_entity.pdbx_description
1 polymer ?
#
loop_
_entity_poly.entity_id
_entity_poly.type
_entity_poly.pdbx_seq_one_letter_code
_entity_poly.pdbx_strand_id
1 'polypeptide(L)'
;GDMACHIMDPLYWALDLKYPVSVSASSTLANLYSPPQAQKIRYKFPARPAKGKVNMPELTVYWYDGGLFPDRPEELKDGEMMGDSNGGIILVGTKGKIMTGCYGMNPTLLPTSKMADFKQPEPSIPRIKGGNGNIWDTNAHEQDWIRACKESPKNRTEASSNFGFSGPFNEMVVMGVLAVRLSGLQGLHRELQWDGENMQFTNISPTDKISIVTHDEYTVVDGDPKFDRRFAEFNALEMANEWIKHTYYNGFSLPDMPS
;
A
#
# COMPACT_ATOMS: atom_id res chain seq x y z
N GLY A 1 -0.41 -2.95 4.74
CA GLY A 1 -0.01 -4.28 5.24
C GLY A 1 0.53 -5.13 4.11
N ASP A 2 0.84 -6.40 4.36
CA ASP A 2 1.46 -7.34 3.41
C ASP A 2 0.84 -7.32 1.99
N MET A 3 -0.49 -7.44 1.90
CA MET A 3 -1.22 -7.45 0.61
C MET A 3 -1.09 -6.16 -0.21
N ALA A 4 -0.76 -5.02 0.40
CA ALA A 4 -0.58 -3.78 -0.35
C ALA A 4 0.61 -3.87 -1.30
N CYS A 5 1.69 -4.57 -0.90
CA CYS A 5 2.84 -4.81 -1.78
C CYS A 5 2.46 -5.65 -3.01
N HIS A 6 1.47 -6.54 -2.87
CA HIS A 6 1.01 -7.39 -3.96
C HIS A 6 0.00 -6.71 -4.89
N ILE A 7 -0.89 -5.89 -4.33
CA ILE A 7 -1.99 -5.25 -5.07
C ILE A 7 -1.58 -3.88 -5.62
N MET A 8 -0.79 -3.10 -4.89
CA MET A 8 -0.42 -1.75 -5.32
C MET A 8 0.82 -1.71 -6.22
N ASP A 9 1.58 -2.80 -6.35
CA ASP A 9 2.77 -2.84 -7.21
C ASP A 9 2.47 -2.42 -8.67
N PRO A 10 1.43 -2.94 -9.34
CA PRO A 10 1.14 -2.57 -10.73
C PRO A 10 0.80 -1.08 -10.89
N LEU A 11 0.03 -0.49 -9.96
CA LEU A 11 -0.33 0.93 -10.05
C LEU A 11 0.87 1.82 -9.71
N TYR A 12 1.69 1.41 -8.73
CA TYR A 12 2.88 2.13 -8.31
C TYR A 12 3.89 2.22 -9.46
N TRP A 13 4.14 1.10 -10.15
CA TRP A 13 4.99 1.04 -11.33
C TRP A 13 4.42 1.79 -12.54
N ALA A 14 3.15 1.55 -12.86
CA ALA A 14 2.53 2.11 -14.06
C ALA A 14 2.37 3.63 -14.00
N LEU A 15 2.12 4.19 -12.81
CA LEU A 15 1.86 5.61 -12.59
C LEU A 15 3.06 6.40 -12.06
N ASP A 16 4.23 5.76 -12.01
CA ASP A 16 5.50 6.38 -11.63
C ASP A 16 5.43 7.01 -10.23
N LEU A 17 4.91 6.25 -9.27
CA LEU A 17 4.76 6.72 -7.90
C LEU A 17 6.07 6.55 -7.12
N LYS A 18 6.28 7.46 -6.17
CA LYS A 18 7.31 7.35 -5.12
C LYS A 18 6.65 7.56 -3.76
N TYR A 19 6.72 8.78 -3.22
CA TYR A 19 6.06 9.14 -1.97
C TYR A 19 4.84 10.04 -2.19
N PRO A 20 3.77 9.85 -1.40
CA PRO A 20 2.70 10.83 -1.31
C PRO A 20 3.17 12.07 -0.54
N VAL A 21 2.52 13.22 -0.77
CA VAL A 21 2.73 14.46 0.02
C VAL A 21 1.87 14.49 1.28
N SER A 22 0.77 13.75 1.28
CA SER A 22 -0.09 13.64 2.46
C SER A 22 -0.88 12.34 2.49
N VAL A 23 -1.33 11.97 3.68
CA VAL A 23 -2.08 10.75 3.95
C VAL A 23 -3.15 11.00 5.00
N SER A 24 -4.30 10.35 4.82
CA SER A 24 -5.36 10.29 5.82
C SER A 24 -5.80 8.84 5.97
N ALA A 25 -6.05 8.41 7.20
CA ALA A 25 -6.37 7.03 7.48
C ALA A 25 -7.42 6.89 8.57
N SER A 26 -8.14 5.78 8.51
CA SER A 26 -9.10 5.35 9.53
C SER A 26 -9.09 3.83 9.61
N SER A 27 -9.34 3.28 10.79
CA SER A 27 -9.38 1.83 10.99
C SER A 27 -10.35 1.43 12.08
N THR A 28 -10.59 0.13 12.20
CA THR A 28 -11.06 -0.47 13.44
C THR A 28 -10.03 -0.26 14.56
N LEU A 29 -10.36 -0.71 15.76
CA LEU A 29 -9.45 -0.66 16.90
C LEU A 29 -8.11 -1.34 16.60
N ALA A 30 -7.03 -0.71 17.02
CA ALA A 30 -5.67 -1.26 17.02
C ALA A 30 -5.04 -1.06 18.40
N ASN A 31 -4.03 -1.88 18.71
CA ASN A 31 -3.25 -1.74 19.94
C ASN A 31 -1.75 -1.74 19.62
N LEU A 32 -0.91 -1.74 20.67
CA LEU A 32 0.55 -1.73 20.53
C LEU A 32 1.10 -3.01 19.86
N TYR A 33 0.39 -4.12 19.95
CA TYR A 33 0.90 -5.45 19.56
C TYR A 33 0.27 -5.99 18.27
N SER A 34 -0.93 -5.54 17.91
CA SER A 34 -1.71 -6.07 16.81
C SER A 34 -2.25 -4.94 15.92
N PRO A 35 -2.19 -5.09 14.58
CA PRO A 35 -2.82 -4.16 13.66
C PRO A 35 -4.36 -4.21 13.75
N PRO A 36 -5.05 -3.19 13.19
CA PRO A 36 -6.51 -3.24 13.09
C PRO A 36 -6.97 -4.36 12.16
N GLN A 37 -8.20 -4.84 12.38
CA GLN A 37 -8.85 -5.82 11.51
C GLN A 37 -9.22 -5.25 10.14
N ALA A 38 -9.57 -3.97 10.08
CA ALA A 38 -9.88 -3.28 8.83
C ALA A 38 -9.37 -1.84 8.84
N GLN A 39 -8.89 -1.36 7.69
CA GLN A 39 -8.47 0.02 7.51
C GLN A 39 -8.82 0.57 6.12
N LYS A 40 -8.94 1.90 6.08
CA LYS A 40 -9.03 2.70 4.87
C LYS A 40 -7.93 3.75 4.92
N ILE A 41 -7.15 3.85 3.86
CA ILE A 41 -6.09 4.85 3.72
C ILE A 41 -6.32 5.62 2.42
N ARG A 42 -6.17 6.93 2.47
CA ARG A 42 -6.18 7.82 1.32
C ARG A 42 -4.81 8.49 1.24
N TYR A 43 -4.06 8.16 0.20
CA TYR A 43 -2.79 8.77 -0.15
C TYR A 43 -3.01 9.87 -1.18
N LYS A 44 -2.29 10.98 -1.03
CA LYS A 44 -2.26 12.07 -2.00
C LYS A 44 -0.86 12.16 -2.61
N PHE A 45 -0.72 11.75 -3.87
CA PHE A 45 0.53 11.88 -4.62
C PHE A 45 0.56 13.20 -5.38
N PRO A 46 1.69 13.93 -5.35
CA PRO A 46 1.82 15.20 -6.07
C PRO A 46 1.76 14.96 -7.58
N ALA A 47 1.73 16.03 -8.39
CA ALA A 47 2.02 15.91 -9.82
C ALA A 47 3.46 15.42 -10.03
N ARG A 48 3.68 14.56 -11.03
CA ARG A 48 5.02 14.09 -11.45
C ARG A 48 5.31 14.55 -12.88
N PRO A 49 6.58 14.49 -13.33
CA PRO A 49 6.92 14.62 -14.75
C PRO A 49 6.12 13.66 -15.64
N ALA A 50 5.84 14.09 -16.87
CA ALA A 50 5.16 13.22 -17.83
C ALA A 50 6.02 11.99 -18.17
N LYS A 51 5.38 10.81 -18.24
CA LYS A 51 6.03 9.56 -18.63
C LYS A 51 5.65 9.22 -20.07
N GLY A 52 6.58 9.51 -20.99
CA GLY A 52 6.31 9.40 -22.43
C GLY A 52 5.19 10.35 -22.85
N LYS A 53 4.06 9.79 -23.32
CA LYS A 53 2.87 10.55 -23.74
C LYS A 53 1.81 10.69 -22.64
N VAL A 54 2.09 10.22 -21.43
CA VAL A 54 1.14 10.20 -20.32
C VAL A 54 1.47 11.34 -19.36
N ASN A 55 0.55 12.29 -19.23
CA ASN A 55 0.62 13.31 -18.19
C ASN A 55 0.39 12.67 -16.82
N MET A 56 1.11 13.16 -15.83
CA MET A 56 1.12 12.62 -14.48
C MET A 56 0.64 13.70 -13.49
N PRO A 57 -0.66 14.09 -13.50
CA PRO A 57 -1.21 15.07 -12.57
C PRO A 57 -1.37 14.46 -11.18
N GLU A 58 -1.57 15.30 -10.16
CA GLU A 58 -1.87 14.87 -8.78
C GLU A 58 -2.85 13.67 -8.76
N LEU A 59 -2.51 12.66 -7.97
CA LEU A 59 -3.25 11.40 -7.92
C LEU A 59 -3.65 11.10 -6.49
N THR A 60 -4.94 10.85 -6.28
CA THR A 60 -5.41 10.27 -5.02
C THR A 60 -5.51 8.76 -5.17
N VAL A 61 -4.90 8.01 -4.24
CA VAL A 61 -4.99 6.55 -4.18
C VAL A 61 -5.68 6.17 -2.88
N TYR A 62 -6.66 5.27 -2.98
CA TYR A 62 -7.35 4.72 -1.82
C TYR A 62 -6.97 3.26 -1.64
N TRP A 63 -6.61 2.89 -0.41
CA TRP A 63 -6.44 1.52 0.04
C TRP A 63 -7.59 1.14 0.96
N TYR A 64 -8.12 -0.06 0.79
CA TYR A 64 -9.16 -0.65 1.62
C TYR A 64 -8.76 -2.09 1.95
N ASP A 65 -8.91 -2.51 3.21
CA ASP A 65 -8.77 -3.91 3.60
C ASP A 65 -9.71 -4.29 4.77
N GLY A 66 -9.63 -5.55 5.21
CA GLY A 66 -10.44 -6.05 6.33
C GLY A 66 -11.93 -6.16 6.01
N GLY A 67 -12.26 -6.47 4.75
CA GLY A 67 -13.65 -6.55 4.26
C GLY A 67 -14.24 -5.20 3.85
N LEU A 68 -13.49 -4.11 3.96
CA LEU A 68 -13.88 -2.82 3.39
C LEU A 68 -13.62 -2.79 1.89
N PHE A 69 -14.51 -2.11 1.17
CA PHE A 69 -14.42 -1.90 -0.26
C PHE A 69 -14.76 -0.44 -0.60
N PRO A 70 -14.29 0.09 -1.74
CA PRO A 70 -14.89 1.29 -2.32
C PRO A 70 -16.35 1.03 -2.71
N ASP A 71 -17.08 2.09 -3.00
CA ASP A 71 -18.39 1.96 -3.62
C ASP A 71 -18.29 1.13 -4.90
N ARG A 72 -19.22 0.19 -5.06
CA ARG A 72 -19.27 -0.69 -6.22
C ARG A 72 -19.44 0.17 -7.48
N PRO A 73 -18.59 0.01 -8.52
CA PRO A 73 -18.79 0.67 -9.79
C PRO A 73 -20.17 0.35 -10.38
N GLU A 74 -20.91 1.39 -10.78
CA GLU A 74 -22.24 1.27 -11.41
C GLU A 74 -22.21 0.44 -12.70
N GLU A 75 -21.05 0.36 -13.35
CA GLU A 75 -20.87 -0.38 -14.59
C GLU A 75 -20.79 -1.91 -14.42
N LEU A 76 -20.65 -2.40 -13.17
CA LEU A 76 -20.69 -3.82 -12.87
C LEU A 76 -22.14 -4.28 -12.74
N LYS A 77 -22.52 -5.27 -13.55
CA LYS A 77 -23.86 -5.88 -13.51
C LYS A 77 -24.06 -6.70 -12.24
N ASP A 78 -25.30 -7.04 -11.94
CA ASP A 78 -25.65 -7.91 -10.83
C ASP A 78 -24.89 -9.24 -10.91
N GLY A 79 -24.28 -9.64 -9.80
CA GLY A 79 -23.50 -10.88 -9.69
C GLY A 79 -22.05 -10.78 -10.19
N GLU A 80 -21.63 -9.70 -10.85
CA GLU A 80 -20.22 -9.55 -11.25
C GLU A 80 -19.32 -9.22 -10.04
N MET A 81 -18.26 -9.99 -9.83
CA MET A 81 -17.33 -9.74 -8.73
C MET A 81 -16.50 -8.47 -8.96
N MET A 82 -16.23 -7.71 -7.90
CA MET A 82 -15.29 -6.59 -7.94
C MET A 82 -13.88 -7.10 -7.60
N GLY A 83 -12.96 -6.97 -8.56
CA GLY A 83 -11.62 -7.59 -8.46
C GLY A 83 -11.71 -9.12 -8.56
N ASP A 84 -10.95 -9.81 -7.71
CA ASP A 84 -11.03 -11.26 -7.51
C ASP A 84 -11.06 -11.63 -6.02
N SER A 85 -10.98 -12.93 -5.70
CA SER A 85 -11.03 -13.44 -4.32
C SER A 85 -9.88 -12.96 -3.43
N ASN A 86 -8.79 -12.46 -4.01
CA ASN A 86 -7.61 -11.93 -3.32
C ASN A 86 -7.55 -10.39 -3.38
N GLY A 87 -8.53 -9.72 -3.99
CA GLY A 87 -8.62 -8.27 -4.10
C GLY A 87 -8.41 -7.75 -5.53
N GLY A 88 -7.98 -6.49 -5.66
CA GLY A 88 -7.80 -5.88 -6.97
C GLY A 88 -7.58 -4.38 -6.96
N ILE A 89 -7.46 -3.82 -8.16
CA ILE A 89 -7.27 -2.38 -8.39
C ILE A 89 -8.41 -1.88 -9.27
N ILE A 90 -8.92 -0.69 -8.98
CA ILE A 90 -9.79 0.05 -9.91
C ILE A 90 -9.08 1.35 -10.27
N LEU A 91 -8.65 1.44 -11.52
CA LEU A 91 -8.09 2.65 -12.12
C LEU A 91 -9.24 3.46 -12.73
N VAL A 92 -9.48 4.66 -12.22
CA VAL A 92 -10.57 5.53 -12.65
C VAL A 92 -10.05 6.61 -13.59
N GLY A 93 -10.46 6.57 -14.85
CA GLY A 93 -10.12 7.57 -15.86
C GLY A 93 -11.34 8.35 -16.34
N THR A 94 -11.11 9.42 -17.10
CA THR A 94 -12.18 10.28 -17.64
C THR A 94 -13.06 9.62 -18.70
N LYS A 95 -12.61 8.51 -19.31
CA LYS A 95 -13.33 7.77 -20.36
C LYS A 95 -13.86 6.41 -19.92
N GLY A 96 -13.56 5.99 -18.70
CA GLY A 96 -13.91 4.68 -18.18
C GLY A 96 -12.96 4.21 -17.10
N LYS A 97 -13.20 3.00 -16.62
CA LYS A 97 -12.43 2.38 -15.55
C LYS A 97 -11.78 1.08 -16.03
N ILE A 98 -10.61 0.78 -15.49
CA ILE A 98 -9.96 -0.54 -15.63
C ILE A 98 -9.98 -1.17 -14.23
N MET A 99 -10.52 -2.37 -14.15
CA MET A 99 -10.49 -3.19 -12.95
C MET A 99 -9.50 -4.34 -13.16
N THR A 100 -8.76 -4.71 -12.12
CA THR A 100 -7.87 -5.88 -12.13
C THR A 100 -8.17 -6.77 -10.93
N GLY A 101 -7.73 -8.03 -11.00
CA GLY A 101 -7.55 -8.87 -9.83
C GLY A 101 -6.28 -8.52 -9.05
N CYS A 102 -5.93 -9.38 -8.09
CA CYS A 102 -4.66 -9.31 -7.37
C CYS A 102 -3.46 -9.41 -8.33
N TYR A 103 -2.33 -8.80 -7.97
CA TYR A 103 -1.13 -8.69 -8.82
C TYR A 103 -1.34 -7.98 -10.18
N GLY A 104 -2.45 -7.26 -10.35
CA GLY A 104 -2.78 -6.63 -11.63
C GLY A 104 -3.23 -7.63 -12.70
N MET A 105 -3.58 -8.86 -12.31
CA MET A 105 -4.04 -9.90 -13.23
C MET A 105 -5.42 -9.58 -13.82
N ASN A 106 -5.72 -10.20 -14.96
CA ASN A 106 -7.04 -10.15 -15.62
C ASN A 106 -7.58 -8.71 -15.78
N PRO A 107 -6.85 -7.79 -16.44
CA PRO A 107 -7.31 -6.43 -16.65
C PRO A 107 -8.63 -6.43 -17.43
N THR A 108 -9.63 -5.78 -16.85
CA THR A 108 -11.02 -5.81 -17.30
C THR A 108 -11.52 -4.38 -17.45
N LEU A 109 -12.02 -4.03 -18.63
CA LEU A 109 -12.68 -2.76 -18.87
C LEU A 109 -14.05 -2.75 -18.19
N LEU A 110 -14.43 -1.61 -17.60
CA LEU A 110 -15.79 -1.40 -17.11
C LEU A 110 -16.57 -0.46 -18.05
N PRO A 111 -17.82 -0.80 -18.44
CA PRO A 111 -18.52 -2.07 -18.18
C PRO A 111 -17.85 -3.26 -18.87
N THR A 112 -17.98 -4.45 -18.26
CA THR A 112 -17.35 -5.71 -18.71
C THR A 112 -17.66 -6.06 -20.16
N SER A 113 -18.82 -5.63 -20.67
CA SER A 113 -19.22 -5.80 -22.07
C SER A 113 -18.22 -5.19 -23.07
N LYS A 114 -17.44 -4.17 -22.67
CA LYS A 114 -16.39 -3.59 -23.52
C LYS A 114 -15.24 -4.56 -23.81
N MET A 115 -15.11 -5.63 -23.03
CA MET A 115 -14.11 -6.68 -23.28
C MET A 115 -14.39 -7.45 -24.57
N ALA A 116 -15.63 -7.46 -25.08
CA ALA A 116 -15.95 -8.11 -26.36
C ALA A 116 -15.22 -7.47 -27.55
N ASP A 117 -14.97 -6.16 -27.47
CA ASP A 117 -14.28 -5.37 -28.50
C ASP A 117 -12.80 -5.08 -28.14
N PHE A 118 -12.35 -5.51 -26.96
CA PHE A 118 -11.01 -5.22 -26.47
C PHE A 118 -9.97 -5.96 -27.31
N LYS A 119 -9.00 -5.18 -27.84
CA LYS A 119 -7.82 -5.71 -28.52
C LYS A 119 -6.64 -5.55 -27.59
N GLN A 120 -6.04 -6.66 -27.20
CA GLN A 120 -4.83 -6.65 -26.38
C GLN A 120 -3.72 -5.88 -27.11
N PRO A 121 -3.05 -4.91 -26.46
CA PRO A 121 -1.93 -4.22 -27.05
C PRO A 121 -0.77 -5.15 -27.38
N GLU A 122 -0.06 -4.86 -28.46
CA GLU A 122 1.18 -5.56 -28.79
C GLU A 122 2.17 -5.45 -27.61
N PRO A 123 2.83 -6.57 -27.20
CA PRO A 123 3.77 -6.55 -26.10
C PRO A 123 4.94 -5.58 -26.36
N SER A 124 5.04 -4.52 -25.57
CA SER A 124 6.13 -3.52 -25.65
C SER A 124 7.07 -3.53 -24.44
N ILE A 125 6.70 -4.27 -23.39
CA ILE A 125 7.46 -4.35 -22.13
C ILE A 125 8.17 -5.70 -22.08
N PRO A 126 9.49 -5.74 -21.88
CA PRO A 126 10.22 -7.00 -21.69
C PRO A 126 9.61 -7.80 -20.54
N ARG A 127 9.36 -9.09 -20.76
CA ARG A 127 8.86 -10.01 -19.74
C ARG A 127 9.92 -11.06 -19.43
N ILE A 128 9.96 -11.50 -18.18
CA ILE A 128 10.80 -12.63 -17.78
C ILE A 128 10.32 -13.87 -18.54
N LYS A 129 11.24 -14.57 -19.20
CA LYS A 129 10.92 -15.77 -19.98
C LYS A 129 10.26 -16.80 -19.07
N GLY A 130 9.03 -17.20 -19.42
CA GLY A 130 8.23 -18.13 -18.61
C GLY A 130 7.43 -17.46 -17.49
N GLY A 131 7.63 -16.17 -17.21
CA GLY A 131 6.91 -15.42 -16.17
C GLY A 131 5.43 -15.16 -16.45
N ASN A 132 4.98 -15.52 -17.65
CA ASN A 132 3.60 -15.48 -18.10
C ASN A 132 2.86 -16.83 -17.91
N GLY A 133 3.52 -17.85 -17.34
CA GLY A 133 2.86 -19.07 -16.88
C GLY A 133 2.40 -18.97 -15.43
N ASN A 134 2.03 -20.10 -14.82
CA ASN A 134 1.65 -20.14 -13.41
C ASN A 134 2.85 -19.71 -12.54
N ILE A 135 2.66 -18.68 -11.71
CA ILE A 135 3.70 -18.15 -10.83
C ILE A 135 4.26 -19.21 -9.86
N TRP A 136 3.46 -20.22 -9.51
CA TRP A 136 3.83 -21.30 -8.58
C TRP A 136 4.58 -22.46 -9.26
N ASP A 137 4.47 -22.58 -10.59
CA ASP A 137 5.01 -23.74 -11.34
C ASP A 137 6.21 -23.37 -12.22
N THR A 138 6.37 -22.08 -12.56
CA THR A 138 7.33 -21.66 -13.59
C THR A 138 8.73 -21.38 -13.06
N ASN A 139 8.86 -21.07 -11.75
CA ASN A 139 10.12 -20.64 -11.11
C ASN A 139 10.81 -19.48 -11.86
N ALA A 140 10.06 -18.72 -12.66
CA ALA A 140 10.62 -17.84 -13.69
C ALA A 140 11.19 -16.56 -13.08
N HIS A 141 10.50 -15.98 -12.10
CA HIS A 141 10.92 -14.71 -11.50
C HIS A 141 12.17 -14.89 -10.60
N GLU A 142 12.30 -16.04 -9.94
CA GLU A 142 13.49 -16.42 -9.18
C GLU A 142 14.71 -16.58 -10.09
N GLN A 143 14.53 -17.09 -11.32
CA GLN A 143 15.62 -17.16 -12.29
C GLN A 143 16.15 -15.77 -12.66
N ASP A 144 15.30 -14.73 -12.66
CA ASP A 144 15.73 -13.35 -12.94
C ASP A 144 16.70 -12.85 -11.86
N TRP A 145 16.38 -13.12 -10.60
CA TRP A 145 17.26 -12.81 -9.47
C TRP A 145 18.56 -13.61 -9.51
N ILE A 146 18.49 -14.93 -9.72
CA ILE A 146 19.66 -15.80 -9.82
C ILE A 146 20.60 -15.35 -10.94
N ARG A 147 20.03 -15.00 -12.10
CA ARG A 147 20.77 -14.42 -13.24
C ARG A 147 21.49 -13.14 -12.81
N ALA A 148 20.77 -12.18 -12.25
CA ALA A 148 21.33 -10.89 -11.84
C ALA A 148 22.47 -11.02 -10.80
N CYS A 149 22.44 -12.05 -9.94
CA CYS A 149 23.51 -12.37 -8.99
C CYS A 149 24.76 -12.99 -9.62
N LYS A 150 24.60 -13.73 -10.72
CA LYS A 150 25.71 -14.43 -11.40
C LYS A 150 26.38 -13.60 -12.48
N GLU A 151 25.67 -12.63 -13.05
CA GLU A 151 26.24 -11.70 -14.02
C GLU A 151 27.31 -10.81 -13.39
N SER A 152 28.34 -10.46 -14.17
CA SER A 152 29.39 -9.59 -13.66
C SER A 152 28.87 -8.15 -13.52
N PRO A 153 29.37 -7.36 -12.56
CA PRO A 153 28.96 -5.96 -12.42
C PRO A 153 29.12 -5.11 -13.70
N LYS A 154 30.02 -5.51 -14.62
CA LYS A 154 30.30 -4.78 -15.87
C LYS A 154 29.22 -4.95 -16.94
N ASN A 155 28.43 -6.02 -16.88
CA ASN A 155 27.45 -6.37 -17.91
C ASN A 155 26.13 -6.89 -17.33
N ARG A 156 25.88 -6.64 -16.04
CA ARG A 156 24.64 -7.08 -15.42
C ARG A 156 23.44 -6.33 -15.98
N THR A 157 22.38 -7.05 -16.29
CA THR A 157 21.08 -6.47 -16.61
C THR A 157 20.29 -6.33 -15.33
N GLU A 158 19.71 -5.15 -15.11
CA GLU A 158 18.88 -4.86 -13.95
C GLU A 158 17.76 -5.91 -13.78
N ALA A 159 17.52 -6.33 -12.54
CA ALA A 159 16.44 -7.25 -12.24
C ALA A 159 15.09 -6.54 -12.34
N SER A 160 14.05 -7.27 -12.76
CA SER A 160 12.69 -6.76 -12.91
C SER A 160 12.12 -6.14 -11.62
N SER A 161 12.50 -6.65 -10.45
CA SER A 161 12.11 -6.14 -9.13
C SER A 161 13.34 -5.65 -8.34
N ASN A 162 14.02 -4.62 -8.84
CA ASN A 162 15.21 -4.06 -8.18
C ASN A 162 14.88 -3.27 -6.90
N PHE A 163 15.88 -3.11 -6.01
CA PHE A 163 15.72 -2.43 -4.72
C PHE A 163 15.45 -0.92 -4.83
N GLY A 164 15.87 -0.27 -5.92
CA GLY A 164 15.55 1.14 -6.17
C GLY A 164 14.06 1.38 -6.41
N PHE A 165 13.35 0.33 -6.85
CA PHE A 165 11.90 0.32 -6.95
C PHE A 165 11.24 -0.21 -5.66
N SER A 166 11.64 -1.41 -5.20
CA SER A 166 10.93 -2.10 -4.12
C SER A 166 11.14 -1.48 -2.74
N GLY A 167 12.28 -0.83 -2.50
CA GLY A 167 12.57 -0.11 -1.26
C GLY A 167 11.59 1.06 -1.03
N PRO A 168 11.60 2.09 -1.90
CA PRO A 168 10.68 3.23 -1.78
C PRO A 168 9.20 2.83 -1.82
N PHE A 169 8.85 1.78 -2.58
CA PHE A 169 7.49 1.25 -2.58
C PHE A 169 7.08 0.71 -1.21
N ASN A 170 7.94 -0.13 -0.61
CA ASN A 170 7.70 -0.67 0.72
C ASN A 170 7.66 0.44 1.79
N GLU A 171 8.56 1.42 1.71
CA GLU A 171 8.56 2.60 2.59
C GLU A 171 7.21 3.34 2.54
N MET A 172 6.66 3.56 1.36
CA MET A 172 5.34 4.18 1.19
C MET A 172 4.22 3.32 1.83
N VAL A 173 4.25 1.99 1.61
CA VAL A 173 3.25 1.08 2.17
C VAL A 173 3.30 1.07 3.70
N VAL A 174 4.48 0.98 4.30
CA VAL A 174 4.61 0.97 5.77
C VAL A 174 4.32 2.34 6.38
N MET A 175 4.64 3.45 5.69
CA MET A 175 4.21 4.79 6.08
C MET A 175 2.68 4.88 6.16
N GLY A 176 1.95 4.26 5.24
CA GLY A 176 0.49 4.14 5.34
C GLY A 176 0.01 3.43 6.62
N VAL A 177 0.72 2.38 7.05
CA VAL A 177 0.44 1.69 8.32
C VAL A 177 0.71 2.60 9.52
N LEU A 178 1.77 3.40 9.48
CA LEU A 178 2.05 4.41 10.51
C LEU A 178 0.94 5.46 10.57
N ALA A 179 0.48 5.94 9.41
CA ALA A 179 -0.61 6.88 9.32
C ALA A 179 -1.88 6.34 9.98
N VAL A 180 -2.17 5.04 9.85
CA VAL A 180 -3.31 4.40 10.52
C VAL A 180 -3.16 4.44 12.05
N ARG A 181 -1.97 4.19 12.58
CA ARG A 181 -1.69 4.25 14.03
C ARG A 181 -1.75 5.67 14.60
N LEU A 182 -1.37 6.66 13.80
CA LEU A 182 -1.37 8.08 14.17
C LEU A 182 -2.71 8.78 13.91
N SER A 183 -3.56 8.20 13.06
CA SER A 183 -4.87 8.75 12.67
C SER A 183 -6.02 7.99 13.35
N GLY A 184 -7.26 8.32 12.99
CA GLY A 184 -8.45 7.61 13.47
C GLY A 184 -9.04 8.21 14.75
N LEU A 185 -9.92 7.43 15.40
CA LEU A 185 -10.78 7.88 16.51
C LEU A 185 -10.00 8.27 17.77
N GLN A 186 -8.78 7.77 17.94
CA GLN A 186 -7.92 8.05 19.10
C GLN A 186 -6.58 8.69 18.70
N GLY A 187 -6.46 9.15 17.45
CA GLY A 187 -5.25 9.73 16.89
C GLY A 187 -5.30 11.25 16.74
N LEU A 188 -4.62 11.77 15.73
CA LEU A 188 -4.43 13.22 15.50
C LEU A 188 -5.56 13.92 14.73
N HIS A 189 -6.58 13.18 14.29
CA HIS A 189 -7.79 13.68 13.62
C HIS A 189 -7.56 14.67 12.46
N ARG A 190 -6.46 14.52 11.72
CA ARG A 190 -6.07 15.42 10.62
C ARG A 190 -5.42 14.65 9.49
N GLU A 191 -5.35 15.27 8.31
CA GLU A 191 -4.48 14.78 7.24
C GLU A 191 -3.02 14.99 7.67
N LEU A 192 -2.22 13.93 7.62
CA LEU A 192 -0.80 13.96 7.96
C LEU A 192 0.01 14.32 6.72
N GLN A 193 0.88 15.31 6.85
CA GLN A 193 1.78 15.76 5.78
C GLN A 193 3.07 14.95 5.87
N TRP A 194 3.51 14.40 4.73
CA TRP A 194 4.64 13.48 4.67
C TRP A 194 5.77 14.05 3.82
N ASP A 195 6.97 14.06 4.37
CA ASP A 195 8.22 14.30 3.67
C ASP A 195 8.93 12.95 3.52
N GLY A 196 8.76 12.34 2.34
CA GLY A 196 9.29 11.01 2.09
C GLY A 196 10.80 10.94 1.87
N GLU A 197 11.43 12.03 1.43
CA GLU A 197 12.89 12.05 1.28
C GLU A 197 13.58 12.06 2.66
N ASN A 198 12.99 12.74 3.65
CA ASN A 198 13.50 12.75 5.02
C ASN A 198 12.80 11.73 5.95
N MET A 199 11.88 10.92 5.42
CA MET A 199 11.06 9.95 6.15
C MET A 199 10.42 10.53 7.42
N GLN A 200 9.65 11.61 7.32
CA GLN A 200 9.03 12.25 8.49
C GLN A 200 7.64 12.83 8.23
N PHE A 201 6.81 12.84 9.27
CA PHE A 201 5.57 13.62 9.28
C PHE A 201 5.86 15.06 9.71
N THR A 202 5.51 16.04 8.87
CA THR A 202 5.93 17.44 9.07
C THR A 202 4.95 18.28 9.87
N ASN A 203 3.76 17.76 10.16
CA ASN A 203 2.68 18.47 10.86
C ASN A 203 2.23 17.80 12.17
N ILE A 204 3.16 17.09 12.83
CA ILE A 204 2.99 16.57 14.19
C ILE A 204 3.80 17.45 15.14
N SER A 205 3.12 18.12 16.07
CA SER A 205 3.76 19.01 17.04
C SER A 205 4.32 18.25 18.26
N PRO A 206 5.28 18.83 19.00
CA PRO A 206 5.81 18.21 20.22
C PRO A 206 4.78 18.01 21.35
N THR A 207 3.59 18.62 21.25
CA THR A 207 2.52 18.49 22.24
C THR A 207 1.34 17.66 21.74
N ASP A 208 1.37 17.22 20.48
CA ASP A 208 0.35 16.34 19.93
C ASP A 208 0.40 14.98 20.62
N LYS A 209 -0.78 14.44 20.91
CA LYS A 209 -0.96 13.20 21.68
C LYS A 209 -1.88 12.25 20.94
N ILE A 210 -1.63 10.96 21.13
CA ILE A 210 -2.50 9.87 20.66
C ILE A 210 -2.83 8.96 21.84
N SER A 211 -4.00 8.33 21.78
CA SER A 211 -4.41 7.32 22.75
C SER A 211 -4.42 5.94 22.09
N ILE A 212 -3.73 4.98 22.69
CA ILE A 212 -3.65 3.61 22.18
C ILE A 212 -4.25 2.67 23.22
N VAL A 213 -5.02 1.68 22.74
CA VAL A 213 -5.57 0.63 23.59
C VAL A 213 -4.45 -0.20 24.18
N THR A 214 -4.46 -0.35 25.49
CA THR A 214 -3.51 -1.20 26.24
C THR A 214 -4.16 -2.44 26.81
N HIS A 215 -5.48 -2.43 26.94
CA HIS A 215 -6.28 -3.54 27.43
C HIS A 215 -7.67 -3.47 26.79
N ASP A 216 -8.15 -4.60 26.27
CA ASP A 216 -9.49 -4.76 25.71
C ASP A 216 -9.99 -6.16 26.06
N GLU A 217 -10.82 -6.25 27.10
CA GLU A 217 -11.43 -7.50 27.55
C GLU A 217 -12.93 -7.47 27.28
N TYR A 218 -13.43 -8.58 26.71
CA TYR A 218 -14.84 -8.82 26.48
C TYR A 218 -15.30 -9.96 27.37
N THR A 219 -16.37 -9.73 28.14
CA THR A 219 -17.03 -10.76 28.93
C THR A 219 -18.53 -10.67 28.78
N VAL A 220 -19.23 -11.77 29.05
CA VAL A 220 -20.70 -11.79 29.09
C VAL A 220 -21.11 -12.20 30.49
N VAL A 221 -21.87 -11.34 31.16
CA VAL A 221 -22.38 -11.60 32.51
C VAL A 221 -23.89 -11.63 32.44
N ASP A 222 -24.49 -12.80 32.71
CA ASP A 222 -25.95 -13.02 32.61
C ASP A 222 -26.57 -12.60 31.27
N GLY A 223 -25.82 -12.78 30.18
CA GLY A 223 -26.25 -12.40 28.82
C GLY A 223 -26.00 -10.93 28.47
N ASP A 224 -25.50 -10.11 29.39
CA ASP A 224 -25.14 -8.71 29.15
C ASP A 224 -23.65 -8.60 28.73
N PRO A 225 -23.34 -8.09 27.53
CA PRO A 225 -21.97 -7.88 27.09
C PRO A 225 -21.30 -6.75 27.88
N LYS A 226 -20.14 -7.05 28.47
CA LYS A 226 -19.28 -6.10 29.18
C LYS A 226 -17.96 -5.94 28.44
N PHE A 227 -17.49 -4.70 28.41
CA PHE A 227 -16.22 -4.31 27.79
C PHE A 227 -15.37 -3.57 28.82
N ASP A 228 -14.19 -4.08 29.13
CA ASP A 228 -13.15 -3.35 29.86
C ASP A 228 -12.10 -2.90 28.85
N ARG A 229 -12.24 -1.65 28.39
CA ARG A 229 -11.31 -1.04 27.45
C ARG A 229 -10.55 0.09 28.12
N ARG A 230 -9.23 -0.03 28.13
CA ARG A 230 -8.32 0.96 28.71
C ARG A 230 -7.37 1.48 27.67
N PHE A 231 -7.01 2.74 27.83
CA PHE A 231 -6.13 3.46 26.92
C PHE A 231 -4.94 4.02 27.71
N ALA A 232 -3.81 4.15 27.02
CA ALA A 232 -2.70 4.97 27.45
C ALA A 232 -2.47 6.09 26.43
N GLU A 233 -2.08 7.25 26.93
CA GLU A 233 -1.76 8.42 26.12
C GLU A 233 -0.26 8.48 25.86
N PHE A 234 0.12 8.79 24.62
CA PHE A 234 1.50 8.86 24.16
C PHE A 234 1.74 10.17 23.40
N ASN A 235 2.99 10.66 23.45
CA ASN A 235 3.41 11.75 22.58
C ASN A 235 3.47 11.24 21.13
N ALA A 236 2.73 11.89 20.23
CA ALA A 236 2.60 11.41 18.87
C ALA A 236 3.90 11.53 18.06
N LEU A 237 4.68 12.59 18.29
CA LEU A 237 5.93 12.84 17.59
C LEU A 237 7.00 11.82 18.00
N GLU A 238 7.13 11.56 19.30
CA GLU A 238 8.05 10.54 19.83
C GLU A 238 7.69 9.15 19.28
N MET A 239 6.41 8.77 19.31
CA MET A 239 5.94 7.50 18.75
C MET A 239 6.20 7.38 17.25
N ALA A 240 5.94 8.44 16.47
CA ALA A 240 6.21 8.44 15.03
C ALA A 240 7.70 8.24 14.74
N ASN A 241 8.58 8.98 15.43
CA ASN A 241 10.02 8.86 15.26
C ASN A 241 10.54 7.48 15.66
N GLU A 242 10.05 6.93 16.78
CA GLU A 242 10.43 5.60 17.25
C GLU A 242 9.95 4.49 16.30
N TRP A 243 8.77 4.63 15.70
CA TRP A 243 8.30 3.64 14.73
C TRP A 243 8.98 3.72 13.37
N ILE A 244 9.40 4.92 12.94
CA ILE A 244 10.12 5.12 11.68
C ILE A 244 11.57 4.64 11.83
N LYS A 245 12.24 5.05 12.91
CA LYS A 245 13.65 4.75 13.17
C LYS A 245 13.79 4.17 14.57
N HIS A 246 13.47 2.88 14.67
CA HIS A 246 13.44 2.14 15.93
C HIS A 246 14.76 2.20 16.69
N THR A 247 14.65 2.46 17.99
CA THR A 247 15.79 2.42 18.91
C THR A 247 16.00 0.98 19.37
N TYR A 248 17.07 0.37 18.90
CA TYR A 248 17.47 -0.97 19.30
C TYR A 248 18.26 -0.95 20.62
N TYR A 249 17.71 -1.55 21.68
CA TYR A 249 18.32 -1.56 23.02
C TYR A 249 19.24 -2.78 23.30
N ASN A 250 19.55 -3.55 22.27
CA ASN A 250 20.34 -4.79 22.35
C ASN A 250 21.75 -4.65 21.74
N GLY A 251 22.23 -3.41 21.54
CA GLY A 251 23.55 -3.11 20.97
C GLY A 251 23.62 -3.23 19.44
N PHE A 252 22.50 -3.49 18.77
CA PHE A 252 22.41 -3.42 17.32
C PHE A 252 22.11 -1.98 16.87
N SER A 253 22.59 -1.61 15.69
CA SER A 253 22.18 -0.40 15.00
C SER A 253 21.81 -0.76 13.56
N LEU A 254 20.90 -0.01 12.97
CA LEU A 254 20.73 -0.05 11.52
C LEU A 254 22.03 0.45 10.87
N PRO A 255 22.45 -0.14 9.73
CA PRO A 255 23.51 0.45 8.93
C PRO A 255 23.05 1.83 8.43
N ASP A 256 24.01 2.70 8.15
CA ASP A 256 23.70 3.96 7.47
C ASP A 256 23.01 3.68 6.14
N MET A 257 22.05 4.53 5.78
CA MET A 257 21.39 4.43 4.47
C MET A 257 22.44 4.50 3.37
N PRO A 258 22.39 3.64 2.34
CA PRO A 258 23.34 3.68 1.24
C PRO A 258 23.29 5.06 0.57
N SER A 259 24.47 5.66 0.39
CA SER A 259 24.68 6.94 -0.30
C SER A 259 24.39 6.88 -1.79
#